data_AF-M4D3P7-F1
#
_entry.id   AF-M4D3P7-F1
#
_cell.length_a   1.000
_cell.length_b   1.000
_cell.length_c   1.000
_cell.angle_alpha   90.00
_cell.angle_beta   90.00
_cell.angle_gamma   90.00
#
_symmetry.space_group_name_H-M   'P 1'
#
loop_
_entity.id
_entity.type
_entity.pdbx_description
1 polymer ?
#
loop_
_entity_poly.entity_id
_entity_poly.type
_entity_poly.pdbx_seq_one_letter_code
_entity_poly.pdbx_strand_id
1 'polypeptide(L)'
;MKPANETLKDDYDILGDYSLVPVPSSPHTHQVDYSPTIVVGSEIYLIGGPSKGPPSSLVRILDCRSHTWLDGPSMSVPRAGASAYYIHGKIYVMERCRKDDDNWMEVLDIKTQTWSPLLSHGATEFRIRSGWFIIKLFRGNIYVIGSKNYVYDRNKDTWEVVKTHDLRFRCILAADGCVIKNVTYRYTSDGSLVRFSYNRRGWVRVKGWDLELLRTHRRYKFSG
;
A
#
# COMPACT_ATOMS: atom_id res chain seq x y z
N MET A 1 -8.86 20.41 63.38
CA MET A 1 -8.84 19.13 62.65
C MET A 1 -7.57 19.05 61.81
N LYS A 2 -6.65 18.16 62.18
CA LYS A 2 -5.75 17.47 61.23
C LYS A 2 -6.59 16.45 60.41
N PRO A 3 -6.08 15.77 59.34
CA PRO A 3 -4.68 15.67 58.92
C PRO A 3 -4.41 15.87 57.40
N ALA A 4 -3.17 16.24 57.08
CA ALA A 4 -2.20 15.50 56.23
C ALA A 4 -2.46 15.57 54.71
N ASN A 5 -1.66 16.39 54.01
CA ASN A 5 -1.35 16.14 52.61
C ASN A 5 -0.13 15.21 52.58
N GLU A 6 -0.43 13.94 52.42
CA GLU A 6 0.52 12.87 52.18
C GLU A 6 1.30 13.09 50.89
N THR A 7 2.56 12.69 50.96
CA THR A 7 3.53 12.55 49.88
C THR A 7 2.99 11.56 48.85
N LEU A 8 2.65 12.02 47.64
CA LEU A 8 2.47 11.11 46.50
C LEU A 8 3.81 11.00 45.76
N LYS A 9 4.39 9.82 45.93
CA LYS A 9 5.62 9.34 45.30
C LYS A 9 5.47 9.32 43.78
N ASP A 10 6.60 9.53 43.12
CA ASP A 10 6.81 9.25 41.69
C ASP A 10 6.63 7.75 41.42
N ASP A 11 5.40 7.29 41.21
CA ASP A 11 5.11 5.93 40.73
C ASP A 11 5.21 5.91 39.20
N TYR A 12 6.44 5.93 38.68
CA TYR A 12 6.74 5.48 37.32
C TYR A 12 6.85 3.95 37.28
N ASP A 13 5.79 3.25 37.67
CA ASP A 13 5.66 1.82 37.40
C ASP A 13 5.07 1.62 36.00
N ILE A 14 5.92 1.79 34.97
CA ILE A 14 5.70 1.10 33.68
C ILE A 14 6.29 -0.31 33.84
N LEU A 15 5.67 -1.11 34.70
CA LEU A 15 5.85 -2.55 34.76
C LEU A 15 4.83 -3.19 33.80
N GLY A 16 5.18 -3.12 32.51
CA GLY A 16 4.57 -3.89 31.45
C GLY A 16 5.70 -4.61 30.72
N ASP A 17 5.94 -5.85 31.12
CA ASP A 17 7.00 -6.73 30.65
C ASP A 17 6.76 -7.11 29.17
N TYR A 18 7.06 -6.19 28.25
CA TYR A 18 7.04 -6.48 26.82
C TYR A 18 8.34 -7.20 26.44
N SER A 19 8.38 -8.50 26.70
CA SER A 19 9.45 -9.36 26.21
C SER A 19 9.42 -9.36 24.68
N LEU A 20 10.45 -8.77 24.06
CA LEU A 20 10.67 -8.86 22.63
C LEU A 20 10.99 -10.31 22.29
N VAL A 21 10.07 -11.01 21.65
CA VAL A 21 10.31 -12.36 21.16
C VAL A 21 11.11 -12.26 19.87
N PRO A 22 12.31 -12.86 19.78
CA PRO A 22 13.06 -12.88 18.53
C PRO A 22 12.27 -13.69 17.49
N VAL A 23 11.82 -13.02 16.44
CA VAL A 23 11.23 -13.68 15.26
C VAL A 23 12.39 -14.29 14.46
N PRO A 24 12.38 -15.60 14.16
CA PRO A 24 13.40 -16.22 13.34
C PRO A 24 13.56 -15.45 12.02
N SER A 25 14.78 -15.03 11.71
CA SER A 25 15.10 -14.39 10.44
C SER A 25 14.81 -15.36 9.30
N SER A 26 13.83 -15.03 8.46
CA SER A 26 13.53 -15.80 7.25
C SER A 26 14.78 -15.89 6.37
N PRO A 27 15.13 -17.06 5.80
CA PRO A 27 16.30 -17.21 4.92
C PRO A 27 16.21 -16.41 3.61
N HIS A 28 15.08 -15.73 3.37
CA HIS A 28 14.87 -14.83 2.24
C HIS A 28 15.27 -13.39 2.55
N THR A 29 16.39 -13.17 3.26
CA THR A 29 17.00 -11.85 3.41
C THR A 29 17.84 -11.52 2.18
N HIS A 30 17.20 -11.28 1.05
CA HIS A 30 17.73 -10.25 0.16
C HIS A 30 16.90 -9.00 0.39
N GLN A 31 17.56 -7.89 0.72
CA GLN A 31 17.00 -6.53 0.75
C GLN A 31 16.53 -6.12 -0.66
N VAL A 32 15.58 -6.86 -1.24
CA VAL A 32 15.00 -6.51 -2.52
C VAL A 32 13.63 -5.92 -2.24
N ASP A 33 13.38 -4.78 -2.85
CA ASP A 33 12.13 -4.03 -2.78
C ASP A 33 11.00 -4.90 -3.39
N TYR A 34 10.44 -5.80 -2.57
CA TYR A 34 9.40 -6.74 -2.96
C TYR A 34 8.08 -5.99 -3.05
N SER A 35 7.71 -5.64 -4.29
CA SER A 35 6.41 -5.08 -4.60
C SER A 35 5.72 -5.97 -5.64
N PRO A 36 4.47 -6.41 -5.40
CA PRO A 36 3.60 -6.02 -4.28
C PRO A 36 3.52 -7.02 -3.12
N THR A 37 3.32 -6.49 -1.91
CA THR A 37 2.99 -7.25 -0.68
C THR A 37 1.57 -6.89 -0.22
N ILE A 38 0.73 -7.89 0.08
CA ILE A 38 -0.70 -7.70 0.41
C ILE A 38 -1.07 -8.42 1.69
N VAL A 39 -1.72 -7.71 2.62
CA VAL A 39 -2.21 -8.29 3.87
C VAL A 39 -3.67 -8.70 3.71
N VAL A 40 -3.99 -9.95 4.03
CA VAL A 40 -5.35 -10.51 4.07
C VAL A 40 -5.53 -11.24 5.39
N GLY A 41 -6.31 -10.67 6.31
CA GLY A 41 -6.46 -11.26 7.64
C GLY A 41 -5.11 -11.34 8.38
N SER A 42 -4.68 -12.56 8.72
CA SER A 42 -3.38 -12.83 9.35
C SER A 42 -2.30 -13.30 8.36
N GLU A 43 -2.57 -13.21 7.06
CA GLU A 43 -1.66 -13.68 6.02
C GLU A 43 -1.06 -12.50 5.25
N ILE A 44 0.20 -12.65 4.86
CA ILE A 44 0.93 -11.68 4.02
C ILE A 44 1.32 -12.36 2.72
N TYR A 45 0.74 -11.90 1.62
CA TYR A 45 0.99 -12.38 0.26
C TYR A 45 2.12 -11.57 -0.37
N LEU A 46 3.23 -12.22 -0.68
CA LEU A 46 4.28 -11.71 -1.56
C LEU A 46 3.98 -12.21 -2.96
N ILE A 47 3.74 -11.30 -3.89
CA ILE A 47 3.27 -11.65 -5.23
C ILE A 47 4.31 -11.23 -6.27
N GLY A 48 4.73 -12.17 -7.10
CA GLY A 48 5.61 -11.93 -8.21
C GLY A 48 7.06 -11.65 -7.83
N GLY A 49 7.78 -11.00 -8.74
CA GLY A 49 9.20 -10.71 -8.62
C GLY A 49 9.48 -9.33 -8.02
N PRO A 50 10.66 -9.14 -7.43
CA PRO A 50 11.04 -7.86 -6.86
C PRO A 50 11.13 -6.74 -7.90
N SER A 51 10.97 -5.49 -7.47
CA SER A 51 10.85 -4.32 -8.35
C SER A 51 12.06 -4.09 -9.27
N LYS A 52 13.25 -4.54 -8.86
CA LYS A 52 14.52 -4.43 -9.62
C LYS A 52 15.14 -5.81 -9.91
N GLY A 53 14.33 -6.85 -10.02
CA GLY A 53 14.80 -8.20 -10.34
C GLY A 53 14.00 -8.86 -11.45
N PRO A 54 14.26 -10.16 -11.71
CA PRO A 54 13.55 -10.89 -12.74
C PRO A 54 12.05 -10.99 -12.42
N PRO A 55 11.17 -10.92 -13.44
CA PRO A 55 9.75 -11.16 -13.24
C PRO A 55 9.53 -12.60 -12.75
N SER A 56 8.59 -12.75 -11.83
CA SER A 56 8.21 -14.06 -11.26
C SER A 56 6.69 -14.19 -11.22
N SER A 57 6.18 -15.40 -11.42
CA SER A 57 4.75 -15.72 -11.25
C SER A 57 4.44 -16.26 -9.85
N LEU A 58 5.47 -16.50 -9.03
CA LEU A 58 5.31 -17.12 -7.73
C LEU A 58 4.55 -16.23 -6.74
N VAL A 59 3.79 -16.89 -5.87
CA VAL A 59 3.13 -16.27 -4.73
C VAL A 59 3.61 -16.99 -3.48
N ARG A 60 4.18 -16.24 -2.53
CA ARG A 60 4.56 -16.76 -1.21
C ARG A 60 3.64 -16.13 -0.17
N ILE A 61 3.12 -16.95 0.74
CA ILE A 61 2.18 -16.51 1.76
C ILE A 61 2.85 -16.73 3.12
N LEU A 62 2.99 -15.68 3.90
CA LEU A 62 3.41 -15.78 5.30
C LEU A 62 2.16 -15.83 6.18
N ASP A 63 1.92 -16.97 6.83
CA ASP A 63 0.94 -17.04 7.92
C ASP A 63 1.57 -16.45 9.18
N CYS A 64 1.07 -15.30 9.62
CA CYS A 64 1.60 -14.59 10.78
C CYS A 64 1.24 -15.27 12.10
N ARG A 65 0.33 -16.25 12.13
CA ARG A 65 -0.02 -17.00 13.34
C ARG A 65 0.98 -18.10 13.64
N SER A 66 1.37 -18.82 12.59
CA SER A 66 2.34 -19.92 12.69
C SER A 66 3.76 -19.49 12.39
N HIS A 67 3.96 -18.27 11.86
CA HIS A 67 5.23 -17.77 11.34
C HIS A 67 5.84 -18.68 10.27
N THR A 68 4.98 -19.29 9.45
CA THR A 68 5.41 -20.21 8.37
C THR A 68 5.11 -19.64 7.00
N TRP A 69 5.95 -20.03 6.03
CA TRP A 69 5.77 -19.69 4.64
C TRP A 69 5.08 -20.83 3.89
N LEU A 70 4.09 -20.47 3.10
CA LEU A 70 3.33 -21.35 2.23
C LEU A 70 3.47 -20.89 0.78
N ASP A 71 3.35 -21.82 -0.15
CA ASP A 71 3.25 -21.50 -1.56
C ASP A 71 1.78 -21.28 -1.93
N GLY A 72 1.51 -20.14 -2.57
CA GLY A 72 0.19 -19.83 -3.13
C GLY A 72 0.07 -20.28 -4.59
N PRO A 73 -1.13 -20.17 -5.18
CA PRO A 73 -1.31 -20.41 -6.60
C PRO A 73 -0.46 -19.41 -7.41
N SER A 74 0.34 -19.92 -8.34
CA SER A 74 1.15 -19.07 -9.22
C SER A 74 0.27 -18.31 -10.21
N MET A 75 0.65 -17.06 -10.50
CA MET A 75 0.05 -16.27 -11.58
C MET A 75 0.27 -16.94 -12.93
N SER A 76 -0.62 -16.66 -13.89
CA SER A 76 -0.42 -17.10 -15.27
C SER A 76 0.71 -16.34 -15.96
N VAL A 77 0.98 -15.09 -15.54
CA VAL A 77 2.06 -14.29 -16.11
C VAL A 77 3.06 -13.80 -15.06
N PRO A 78 4.38 -14.04 -15.24
CA PRO A 78 5.42 -13.55 -14.34
C PRO A 78 5.53 -12.02 -14.33
N ARG A 79 5.46 -11.38 -13.16
CA ARG A 79 5.44 -9.90 -12.99
C ARG A 79 6.65 -9.42 -12.20
N ALA A 80 7.15 -8.22 -12.49
CA ALA A 80 8.12 -7.49 -11.66
C ALA A 80 7.63 -6.06 -11.42
N GLY A 81 7.77 -5.54 -10.20
CA GLY A 81 7.37 -4.17 -9.87
C GLY A 81 5.86 -3.92 -10.07
N ALA A 82 5.04 -4.95 -9.87
CA ALA A 82 3.60 -4.83 -9.98
C ALA A 82 3.01 -4.04 -8.80
N SER A 83 1.81 -3.50 -9.02
CA SER A 83 0.93 -3.00 -7.96
C SER A 83 -0.12 -4.04 -7.66
N ALA A 84 -0.42 -4.30 -6.39
CA ALA A 84 -1.55 -5.14 -6.02
C ALA A 84 -2.44 -4.49 -4.96
N TYR A 85 -3.71 -4.90 -4.95
CA TYR A 85 -4.72 -4.37 -4.03
C TYR A 85 -5.71 -5.46 -3.63
N TYR A 86 -5.94 -5.58 -2.32
CA TYR A 86 -6.98 -6.46 -1.77
C TYR A 86 -8.32 -5.73 -1.69
N ILE A 87 -9.35 -6.30 -2.33
CA ILE A 87 -10.69 -5.73 -2.38
C ILE A 87 -11.72 -6.86 -2.36
N HIS A 88 -12.62 -6.85 -1.35
CA HIS A 88 -13.74 -7.80 -1.24
C HIS A 88 -13.38 -9.27 -1.46
N GLY A 89 -12.30 -9.76 -0.83
CA GLY A 89 -11.89 -11.17 -0.94
C GLY A 89 -11.08 -11.51 -2.18
N LYS A 90 -10.72 -10.51 -3.00
CA LYS A 90 -9.90 -10.70 -4.20
C LYS A 90 -8.65 -9.84 -4.16
N ILE A 91 -7.54 -10.35 -4.70
CA ILE A 91 -6.31 -9.58 -4.89
C ILE A 91 -6.16 -9.26 -6.37
N TYR A 92 -6.19 -7.97 -6.70
CA TYR A 92 -5.99 -7.47 -8.06
C TYR A 92 -4.52 -7.13 -8.24
N VAL A 93 -3.88 -7.64 -9.29
CA VAL A 93 -2.45 -7.43 -9.57
C VAL A 93 -2.29 -6.85 -10.97
N MET A 94 -1.60 -5.72 -11.06
CA MET A 94 -1.45 -4.95 -12.30
C MET A 94 -0.01 -4.51 -12.46
N GLU A 95 0.50 -4.57 -13.69
CA GLU A 95 1.82 -4.05 -14.01
C GLU A 95 1.74 -2.71 -14.73
N ARG A 96 2.62 -1.76 -14.37
CA ARG A 96 2.60 -0.40 -14.94
C ARG A 96 3.14 -0.29 -16.37
N CYS A 97 4.00 -1.20 -16.82
CA CYS A 97 4.62 -1.07 -18.14
C CYS A 97 4.85 -2.44 -18.78
N ARG A 98 3.79 -3.08 -19.24
CA ARG A 98 3.91 -4.20 -20.19
C ARG A 98 3.66 -3.75 -21.61
N LYS A 99 4.47 -4.29 -22.52
CA LYS A 99 4.34 -4.09 -23.98
C LYS A 99 3.29 -5.03 -24.60
N ASP A 100 2.96 -6.13 -23.93
CA ASP A 100 1.98 -7.12 -24.41
C ASP A 100 0.60 -6.86 -23.80
N ASP A 101 -0.40 -6.70 -24.67
CA ASP A 101 -1.62 -5.94 -24.36
C ASP A 101 -2.70 -6.70 -23.58
N ASP A 102 -2.73 -8.03 -23.63
CA ASP A 102 -3.94 -8.77 -23.19
C ASP A 102 -3.90 -9.22 -21.72
N ASN A 103 -2.72 -9.42 -21.12
CA ASN A 103 -2.58 -10.01 -19.78
C ASN A 103 -1.82 -9.10 -18.78
N TRP A 104 -1.99 -7.80 -18.86
CA TRP A 104 -1.35 -6.84 -17.94
C TRP A 104 -1.98 -6.83 -16.53
N MET A 105 -3.16 -7.42 -16.33
CA MET A 105 -3.86 -7.51 -15.05
C MET A 105 -4.42 -8.92 -14.80
N GLU A 106 -4.26 -9.41 -13.58
CA GLU A 106 -4.84 -10.67 -13.11
C GLU A 106 -5.48 -10.46 -11.74
N VAL A 107 -6.49 -11.26 -11.43
CA VAL A 107 -7.14 -11.27 -10.11
C VAL A 107 -7.07 -12.65 -9.50
N LEU A 108 -6.63 -12.72 -8.25
CA LEU A 108 -6.70 -13.91 -7.41
C LEU A 108 -7.98 -13.86 -6.60
N ASP A 109 -8.85 -14.85 -6.78
CA ASP A 109 -9.92 -15.11 -5.83
C ASP A 109 -9.37 -15.93 -4.65
N ILE A 110 -9.38 -15.34 -3.45
CA ILE A 110 -8.77 -15.95 -2.27
C ILE A 110 -9.58 -17.16 -1.78
N LYS A 111 -10.88 -17.22 -2.07
CA LYS A 111 -11.71 -18.35 -1.65
C LYS A 111 -11.43 -19.59 -2.49
N THR A 112 -11.31 -19.40 -3.80
CA THR A 112 -11.08 -20.51 -4.73
C THR A 112 -9.60 -20.77 -4.99
N GLN A 113 -8.71 -19.87 -4.59
CA GLN A 113 -7.27 -19.92 -4.89
C GLN A 113 -7.00 -20.00 -6.40
N THR A 114 -7.83 -19.32 -7.20
CA THR A 114 -7.71 -19.32 -8.67
C THR A 114 -7.42 -17.93 -9.20
N TRP A 115 -6.51 -17.86 -10.17
CA TRP A 115 -6.25 -16.67 -10.95
C TRP A 115 -7.23 -16.56 -12.12
N SER A 116 -7.63 -15.34 -12.44
CA SER A 116 -8.38 -15.03 -13.65
C SER A 116 -7.76 -13.82 -14.35
N PRO A 117 -7.55 -13.86 -15.67
CA PRO A 117 -7.14 -12.69 -16.42
C PRO A 117 -8.28 -11.65 -16.39
N LEU A 118 -7.94 -10.37 -16.30
CA LEU A 118 -8.92 -9.29 -16.46
C LEU A 118 -8.70 -8.61 -17.81
N LEU A 119 -9.51 -9.04 -18.78
CA LEU A 119 -9.48 -8.52 -20.14
C LEU A 119 -9.93 -7.05 -20.10
N SER A 120 -9.01 -6.15 -20.41
CA SER A 120 -9.24 -4.74 -20.18
C SER A 120 -9.94 -4.06 -21.35
N HIS A 121 -11.24 -4.30 -21.44
CA HIS A 121 -12.12 -3.53 -22.30
C HIS A 121 -12.06 -2.04 -21.89
N GLY A 122 -11.57 -1.20 -22.81
CA GLY A 122 -11.45 0.26 -22.61
C GLY A 122 -10.12 0.75 -22.02
N ALA A 123 -9.13 -0.11 -21.73
CA ALA A 123 -7.82 0.33 -21.22
C ALA A 123 -6.82 0.77 -22.31
N THR A 124 -7.15 0.56 -23.57
CA THR A 124 -6.27 0.87 -24.71
C THR A 124 -5.93 2.36 -24.81
N GLU A 125 -6.83 3.25 -24.39
CA GLU A 125 -6.65 4.70 -24.55
C GLU A 125 -5.51 5.29 -23.69
N PHE A 126 -5.31 4.80 -22.46
CA PHE A 126 -4.19 5.25 -21.62
C PHE A 126 -2.89 4.48 -21.85
N ARG A 127 -2.93 3.30 -22.50
CA ARG A 127 -1.71 2.54 -22.84
C ARG A 127 -1.07 2.96 -24.15
N ILE A 128 -1.87 3.19 -25.20
CA ILE A 128 -1.36 3.53 -26.54
C ILE A 128 -0.84 4.97 -26.58
N ARG A 129 -1.43 5.89 -25.79
CA ARG A 129 -1.31 7.31 -26.12
C ARG A 129 -0.36 8.17 -25.28
N SER A 130 -0.03 7.89 -24.01
CA SER A 130 0.78 8.87 -23.24
C SER A 130 1.38 8.38 -21.91
N GLY A 131 2.67 8.02 -21.91
CA GLY A 131 3.58 8.28 -20.78
C GLY A 131 3.28 7.64 -19.41
N TRP A 132 3.95 8.17 -18.38
CA TRP A 132 3.91 7.69 -16.99
C TRP A 132 2.50 7.78 -16.39
N PHE A 133 1.95 6.66 -15.94
CA PHE A 133 0.70 6.60 -15.16
C PHE A 133 0.95 5.93 -13.80
N ILE A 134 0.17 6.27 -12.78
CA ILE A 134 0.18 5.60 -11.47
C ILE A 134 -1.13 4.82 -11.29
N ILE A 135 -1.05 3.68 -10.60
CA ILE A 135 -2.23 2.90 -10.18
C ILE A 135 -2.38 3.09 -8.67
N LYS A 136 -3.58 3.40 -8.19
CA LYS A 136 -3.86 3.66 -6.76
C LYS A 136 -5.21 3.13 -6.34
N LEU A 137 -5.29 2.53 -5.16
CA LEU A 137 -6.54 2.21 -4.49
C LEU A 137 -7.03 3.42 -3.70
N PHE A 138 -8.27 3.84 -3.95
CA PHE A 138 -8.90 4.92 -3.20
C PHE A 138 -10.38 4.61 -3.00
N ARG A 139 -10.86 4.71 -1.75
CA ARG A 139 -12.25 4.41 -1.38
C ARG A 139 -12.78 3.07 -1.94
N GLY A 140 -11.93 2.05 -1.95
CA GLY A 140 -12.29 0.71 -2.42
C GLY A 140 -12.35 0.54 -3.94
N ASN A 141 -11.95 1.55 -4.71
CA ASN A 141 -11.88 1.50 -6.17
C ASN A 141 -10.44 1.67 -6.65
N ILE A 142 -10.10 0.99 -7.74
CA ILE A 142 -8.80 1.08 -8.40
C ILE A 142 -8.85 2.23 -9.39
N TYR A 143 -7.90 3.15 -9.26
CA TYR A 143 -7.73 4.30 -10.15
C TYR A 143 -6.44 4.18 -10.93
N VAL A 144 -6.49 4.54 -12.20
CA VAL A 144 -5.34 4.81 -13.05
C VAL A 144 -5.28 6.31 -13.30
N ILE A 145 -4.17 6.94 -12.94
CA ILE A 145 -3.97 8.40 -13.04
C ILE A 145 -2.82 8.67 -14.00
N GLY A 146 -3.12 9.35 -15.10
CA GLY A 146 -2.15 9.76 -16.11
C GLY A 146 -2.60 11.05 -16.80
N SER A 147 -2.55 11.08 -18.14
CA SER A 147 -3.12 12.16 -18.95
C SER A 147 -4.63 12.31 -18.75
N LYS A 148 -5.31 11.19 -18.56
CA LYS A 148 -6.70 11.07 -18.11
C LYS A 148 -6.73 10.18 -16.86
N ASN A 149 -7.78 10.35 -16.07
CA ASN A 149 -8.02 9.53 -14.88
C ASN A 149 -9.09 8.49 -15.21
N TYR A 150 -8.87 7.24 -14.81
CA TYR A 150 -9.81 6.14 -15.00
C TYR A 150 -10.09 5.47 -13.67
N VAL A 151 -11.30 4.95 -13.53
CA VAL A 151 -11.72 4.10 -12.42
C VAL A 151 -12.16 2.76 -12.98
N TYR A 152 -11.75 1.69 -12.31
CA TYR A 152 -12.17 0.34 -12.69
C TYR A 152 -13.58 0.04 -12.15
N ASP A 153 -14.53 -0.19 -13.06
CA ASP A 153 -15.87 -0.68 -12.75
C ASP A 153 -15.84 -2.21 -12.72
N ARG A 154 -15.88 -2.75 -11.50
CA ARG A 154 -15.89 -4.20 -11.23
C ARG A 154 -17.16 -4.90 -11.68
N ASN A 155 -18.28 -4.20 -11.84
CA ASN A 155 -19.54 -4.80 -12.25
C ASN A 155 -19.57 -5.06 -13.75
N LYS A 156 -18.96 -4.14 -14.52
CA LYS A 156 -18.88 -4.23 -15.98
C LYS A 156 -17.58 -4.87 -16.47
N ASP A 157 -16.59 -5.01 -15.58
CA ASP A 157 -15.22 -5.36 -15.93
C ASP A 157 -14.62 -4.38 -16.97
N THR A 158 -14.84 -3.08 -16.77
CA THR A 158 -14.39 -2.02 -17.69
C THR A 158 -13.76 -0.84 -16.96
N TRP A 159 -13.00 -0.03 -17.70
CA TRP A 159 -12.46 1.23 -17.21
C TRP A 159 -13.35 2.39 -17.62
N GLU A 160 -13.81 3.18 -16.65
CA GLU A 160 -14.60 4.38 -16.90
C GLU A 160 -13.74 5.63 -16.73
N VAL A 161 -13.86 6.57 -17.67
CA VAL A 161 -13.18 7.88 -17.57
C VAL A 161 -13.78 8.65 -16.41
N VAL A 162 -12.95 8.99 -15.44
CA VAL A 162 -13.34 9.93 -14.38
C VAL A 162 -13.35 11.31 -15.02
N LYS A 163 -14.55 11.87 -15.23
CA LYS A 163 -14.73 13.26 -15.66
C LYS A 163 -14.20 14.20 -14.58
N THR A 164 -12.90 14.47 -14.55
CA THR A 164 -12.29 15.39 -13.58
C THR A 164 -12.08 16.77 -14.20
N HIS A 165 -12.94 17.73 -13.85
CA HIS A 165 -12.59 19.17 -13.91
C HIS A 165 -11.88 19.63 -12.63
N ASP A 166 -11.26 18.72 -11.88
CA ASP A 166 -10.85 19.03 -10.52
C ASP A 166 -9.44 18.53 -10.19
N LEU A 167 -8.50 19.48 -10.18
CA LEU A 167 -7.11 19.28 -9.74
C LEU A 167 -7.03 18.66 -8.33
N ARG A 168 -8.09 18.80 -7.50
CA ARG A 168 -8.25 18.17 -6.17
C ARG A 168 -8.08 16.65 -6.20
N PHE A 169 -8.63 15.99 -7.23
CA PHE A 169 -8.66 14.53 -7.31
C PHE A 169 -7.28 13.96 -7.63
N ARG A 170 -6.54 14.63 -8.53
CA ARG A 170 -5.20 14.21 -8.93
C ARG A 170 -4.20 14.28 -7.78
N CYS A 171 -4.23 15.34 -6.96
CA CYS A 171 -3.30 15.53 -5.84
C CYS A 171 -3.46 14.49 -4.71
N ILE A 172 -4.70 14.05 -4.43
CA ILE A 172 -4.96 13.04 -3.39
C ILE A 172 -4.46 11.68 -3.86
N LEU A 173 -4.75 11.32 -5.11
CA LEU A 173 -4.38 10.02 -5.65
C LEU A 173 -2.87 9.93 -5.96
N ALA A 174 -2.23 11.03 -6.36
CA ALA A 174 -0.80 11.05 -6.64
C ALA A 174 0.11 11.01 -5.39
N ALA A 175 -0.44 11.11 -4.19
CA ALA A 175 0.35 11.06 -2.97
C ALA A 175 0.63 9.62 -2.52
N ASP A 176 1.89 9.33 -2.20
CA ASP A 176 2.23 8.19 -1.35
C ASP A 176 1.84 8.51 0.08
N GLY A 177 0.97 7.70 0.65
CA GLY A 177 0.32 7.97 1.92
C GLY A 177 -0.63 6.85 2.33
N CYS A 178 -1.04 6.86 3.60
CA CYS A 178 -2.03 5.93 4.11
C CYS A 178 -3.37 6.63 4.32
N VAL A 179 -4.47 5.88 4.26
CA VAL A 179 -5.81 6.40 4.52
C VAL A 179 -6.28 5.85 5.86
N ILE A 180 -6.60 6.74 6.80
CA ILE A 180 -7.16 6.38 8.11
C ILE A 180 -8.51 7.09 8.23
N LYS A 181 -9.60 6.35 8.48
CA LYS A 181 -10.96 6.90 8.59
C LYS A 181 -11.30 7.88 7.46
N ASN A 182 -11.00 7.51 6.22
CA ASN A 182 -11.24 8.31 5.01
C ASN A 182 -10.46 9.65 4.94
N VAL A 183 -9.38 9.79 5.71
CA VAL A 183 -8.45 10.92 5.64
C VAL A 183 -7.10 10.40 5.15
N THR A 184 -6.57 10.98 4.08
CA THR A 184 -5.24 10.65 3.55
C THR A 184 -4.17 11.36 4.36
N TYR A 185 -3.19 10.61 4.85
CA TYR A 185 -2.00 11.09 5.55
C TYR A 185 -0.77 10.80 4.72
N ARG A 186 0.22 11.67 4.77
CA ARG A 186 1.54 11.42 4.19
C ARG A 186 2.63 12.12 4.98
N TYR A 187 3.85 11.61 4.84
CA TYR A 187 5.05 12.34 5.22
C TYR A 187 5.54 13.18 4.04
N THR A 188 5.91 14.41 4.32
CA THR A 188 6.62 15.28 3.38
C THR A 188 8.14 15.06 3.48
N SER A 189 8.88 15.50 2.47
CA SER A 189 10.35 15.35 2.40
C SER A 189 11.09 16.04 3.55
N ASP A 190 10.48 17.08 4.14
CA ASP A 190 10.96 17.77 5.35
C ASP A 190 10.68 16.98 6.65
N GLY A 191 10.10 15.79 6.57
CA GLY A 191 9.75 14.95 7.72
C GLY A 191 8.44 15.33 8.41
N SER A 192 7.67 16.28 7.89
CA SER A 192 6.38 16.65 8.49
C SER A 192 5.28 15.63 8.15
N LEU A 193 4.51 15.21 9.16
CA LEU A 193 3.26 14.49 8.94
C LEU A 193 2.16 15.47 8.56
N VAL A 194 1.54 15.25 7.39
CA VAL A 194 0.43 16.07 6.90
C VAL A 194 -0.79 15.21 6.60
N ARG A 195 -1.98 15.78 6.79
CA ARG A 195 -3.26 15.18 6.41
C ARG A 195 -3.97 16.03 5.37
N PHE A 196 -4.67 15.39 4.45
CA PHE A 196 -5.48 16.13 3.48
C PHE A 196 -6.74 16.68 4.16
N SER A 197 -6.98 17.99 4.02
CA SER A 197 -8.18 18.66 4.52
C SER A 197 -9.06 19.05 3.35
N TYR A 198 -10.24 18.44 3.25
CA TYR A 198 -11.23 18.76 2.23
C TYR A 198 -11.70 20.22 2.34
N ASN A 199 -11.92 20.70 3.56
CA ASN A 199 -12.39 22.07 3.81
C ASN A 199 -11.37 23.12 3.36
N ARG A 200 -10.08 22.86 3.60
CA ARG A 200 -8.99 23.79 3.24
C ARG A 200 -8.41 23.54 1.85
N ARG A 201 -8.93 22.54 1.12
CA ARG A 201 -8.46 22.12 -0.21
C ARG A 201 -6.93 21.96 -0.27
N GLY A 202 -6.35 21.34 0.75
CA GLY A 202 -4.90 21.25 0.87
C GLY A 202 -4.41 20.36 2.00
N TRP A 203 -3.10 20.15 2.00
CA TRP A 203 -2.40 19.42 3.05
C TRP A 203 -2.24 20.30 4.29
N VAL A 204 -2.63 19.76 5.44
CA VAL A 204 -2.55 20.43 6.73
C VAL A 204 -1.62 19.62 7.62
N ARG A 205 -0.64 20.28 8.22
CA ARG A 205 0.29 19.65 9.17
C ARG A 205 -0.49 19.09 10.36
N VAL A 206 -0.21 17.84 10.71
CA VAL A 206 -0.73 17.23 11.93
C VAL A 206 0.07 17.78 13.11
N LYS A 207 -0.62 18.21 14.17
CA LYS A 207 -0.02 18.72 15.41
C LYS A 207 -0.20 17.68 16.52
N GLY A 208 0.79 17.57 17.41
CA GLY A 208 0.80 16.66 18.57
C GLY A 208 2.20 16.64 19.21
N TRP A 209 2.28 16.53 20.54
CA TRP A 209 3.54 16.66 21.28
C TRP A 209 4.52 15.51 20.98
N ASP A 210 4.02 14.30 20.81
CA ASP A 210 4.83 13.10 20.50
C ASP A 210 5.36 13.05 19.05
N LEU A 211 4.84 13.90 18.16
CA LEU A 211 5.31 13.97 16.76
C LEU A 211 6.66 14.68 16.65
N GLU A 212 7.07 15.45 17.66
CA GLU A 212 8.42 16.05 17.75
C GLU A 212 9.49 14.95 17.93
N LEU A 213 9.21 13.90 18.71
CA LEU A 213 10.11 12.76 18.96
C LEU A 213 10.37 11.93 17.69
N LEU A 214 9.38 11.81 16.81
CA LEU A 214 9.56 11.11 15.52
C LEU A 214 10.45 11.89 14.53
N ARG A 215 10.63 13.20 14.72
CA ARG A 215 11.49 14.02 13.85
C ARG A 215 12.98 13.88 14.18
N THR A 216 13.33 13.58 15.42
CA THR A 216 14.73 13.49 15.87
C THR A 216 15.45 12.24 15.34
N HIS A 217 14.69 11.16 15.06
CA HIS A 217 15.23 9.87 14.65
C HIS A 217 15.59 9.75 13.15
N ARG A 218 15.41 10.79 12.34
CA ARG A 218 15.66 10.76 10.88
C ARG A 218 16.90 11.50 10.39
N ARG A 219 17.76 11.99 11.29
CA ARG A 219 19.08 12.55 10.88
C ARG A 219 20.08 11.44 10.55
N TYR A 220 19.75 10.52 9.63
CA TYR A 220 20.79 9.79 8.91
C TYR A 220 21.17 10.61 7.68
N LYS A 221 22.28 11.36 7.81
CA LYS A 221 22.96 11.94 6.66
C LYS A 221 23.49 10.78 5.82
N PHE A 222 23.02 10.64 4.59
CA PHE A 222 23.83 9.97 3.57
C PHE A 222 25.00 10.91 3.27
N SER A 223 26.17 10.61 3.83
CA SER A 223 27.44 11.12 3.30
C SER A 223 27.68 10.43 1.97
N GLY A 224 27.79 11.23 0.91
CA GLY A 224 28.18 10.76 -0.43
C GLY A 224 29.64 10.39 -0.53
#